data_AF-A0A7S3N9A2-F1
#
_entry.id   AF-A0A7S3N9A2-F1
#
_cell.length_a   1.000
_cell.length_b   1.000
_cell.length_c   1.000
_cell.angle_alpha   90.00
_cell.angle_beta   90.00
_cell.angle_gamma   90.00
#
_symmetry.space_group_name_H-M   'P 1'
#
loop_
_entity.id
_entity.type
_entity.pdbx_description
1 polymer ?
#
loop_
_entity_poly.entity_id
_entity_poly.type
_entity_poly.pdbx_seq_one_letter_code
_entity_poly.pdbx_strand_id
1 'polypeptide(L)'
;MSKVQDKITTMNKIVGKLANASTVLNQHADEITALTDRERTRKAVLESEMEYIKTCSSQLEEKLETIYSDKLWEDTANSNEKMVANIDALVMPEDDVSGYILDYLSDEKACEETMEIIKERFRKKKISLDDYLESVRSLANQQYMSMAKRRKIISVLSANKR
;
A
#
# COMPACT_ATOMS: atom_id res chain seq x y z
N MET A 1 -20.61 87.14 25.24
CA MET A 1 -20.21 86.60 23.92
C MET A 1 -19.39 85.30 24.00
N SER A 2 -18.61 85.04 25.07
CA SER A 2 -17.76 83.83 25.24
C SER A 2 -18.48 82.48 25.06
N LYS A 3 -19.64 82.26 25.71
CA LYS A 3 -20.32 80.95 25.73
C LYS A 3 -20.83 80.47 24.35
N VAL A 4 -21.06 81.39 23.41
CA VAL A 4 -21.49 81.04 22.04
C VAL A 4 -20.29 80.59 21.22
N GLN A 5 -19.14 81.26 21.36
CA GLN A 5 -17.88 80.91 20.71
C GLN A 5 -17.39 79.51 21.13
N ASP A 6 -17.50 79.18 22.42
CA ASP A 6 -17.10 77.87 22.96
C ASP A 6 -17.99 76.73 22.43
N LYS A 7 -19.30 76.99 22.27
CA LYS A 7 -20.24 76.05 21.65
C LYS A 7 -19.94 75.83 20.17
N ILE A 8 -19.65 76.90 19.42
CA ILE A 8 -19.25 76.82 18.00
C ILE A 8 -17.96 76.01 17.86
N THR A 9 -16.97 76.24 18.72
CA THR A 9 -15.70 75.51 18.71
C THR A 9 -15.89 74.02 19.03
N THR A 10 -16.77 73.71 19.98
CA THR A 10 -17.09 72.32 20.36
C THR A 10 -17.84 71.60 19.23
N MET A 11 -18.79 72.28 18.60
CA MET A 11 -19.55 71.77 17.46
C MET A 11 -18.64 71.49 16.26
N ASN A 12 -17.71 72.39 15.94
CA ASN A 12 -16.73 72.16 14.86
C ASN A 12 -15.82 70.95 15.14
N LYS A 13 -15.40 70.73 16.39
CA LYS A 13 -14.66 69.51 16.78
C LYS A 13 -15.48 68.24 16.60
N ILE A 14 -16.78 68.28 16.94
CA ILE A 14 -17.68 67.13 16.76
C ILE A 14 -17.90 66.84 15.28
N VAL A 15 -18.14 67.88 14.46
CA VAL A 15 -18.28 67.75 13.00
C VAL A 15 -17.01 67.16 12.36
N GLY A 16 -15.82 67.61 12.77
CA GLY A 16 -14.56 67.04 12.29
C GLY A 16 -14.38 65.56 12.68
N LYS A 17 -14.75 65.19 13.90
CA LYS A 17 -14.74 63.78 14.33
C LYS A 17 -15.75 62.91 13.56
N LEU A 18 -16.94 63.45 13.28
CA LEU A 18 -17.96 62.78 12.47
C LEU A 18 -17.52 62.59 11.01
N ALA A 19 -16.89 63.61 10.41
CA ALA A 19 -16.33 63.51 9.07
C ALA A 19 -15.28 62.40 8.98
N ASN A 20 -14.33 62.38 9.93
CA ASN A 20 -13.29 61.35 9.99
C ASN A 20 -13.89 59.94 10.21
N ALA A 21 -14.86 59.80 11.12
CA ALA A 21 -15.54 58.53 11.34
C ALA A 21 -16.29 58.04 10.09
N SER A 22 -16.93 58.95 9.35
CA SER A 22 -17.59 58.62 8.08
C SER A 22 -16.59 58.17 7.01
N THR A 23 -15.39 58.78 6.95
CA THR A 23 -14.34 58.32 6.02
C THR A 23 -13.86 56.92 6.36
N VAL A 24 -13.61 56.63 7.63
CA VAL A 24 -13.18 55.29 8.10
C VAL A 24 -14.28 54.23 7.85
N LEU A 25 -15.55 54.57 8.09
CA LEU A 25 -16.66 53.66 7.81
C LEU A 25 -16.78 53.33 6.32
N ASN A 26 -16.61 54.32 5.44
CA ASN A 26 -16.63 54.09 3.99
C ASN A 26 -15.44 53.20 3.56
N GLN A 27 -14.25 53.43 4.12
CA GLN A 27 -13.08 52.58 3.86
C GLN A 27 -13.33 51.12 4.28
N HIS A 28 -13.91 50.89 5.46
CA HIS A 28 -14.26 49.53 5.88
C HIS A 28 -15.37 48.91 5.04
N ALA A 29 -16.35 49.70 4.56
CA ALA A 29 -17.37 49.20 3.66
C ALA A 29 -16.76 48.75 2.32
N ASP A 30 -15.79 49.49 1.80
CA ASP A 30 -15.06 49.12 0.58
C ASP A 30 -14.21 47.85 0.81
N GLU A 31 -13.53 47.74 1.95
CA GLU A 31 -12.74 46.56 2.33
C GLU A 31 -13.60 45.30 2.47
N ILE A 32 -14.75 45.38 3.13
CA ILE A 32 -15.69 44.26 3.27
C ILE A 32 -16.21 43.82 1.90
N THR A 33 -16.50 44.78 1.01
CA THR A 33 -16.95 44.48 -0.36
C THR A 33 -15.87 43.72 -1.13
N ALA A 34 -14.62 44.20 -1.10
CA ALA A 34 -13.49 43.56 -1.76
C ALA A 34 -13.22 42.14 -1.21
N LEU A 35 -13.32 41.94 0.12
CA LEU A 35 -13.17 40.63 0.74
C LEU A 35 -14.30 39.68 0.31
N THR A 36 -15.53 40.18 0.23
CA THR A 36 -16.69 39.39 -0.20
C THR A 36 -16.53 38.90 -1.65
N ASP A 37 -16.04 39.76 -2.54
CA ASP A 37 -15.79 39.38 -3.93
C ASP A 37 -14.60 38.41 -4.07
N ARG A 38 -13.57 38.55 -3.24
CA ARG A 38 -12.46 37.59 -3.17
C ARG A 38 -12.92 36.21 -2.70
N GLU A 39 -13.78 36.13 -1.69
CA GLU A 39 -14.31 34.85 -1.22
C GLU A 39 -15.27 34.23 -2.25
N ARG A 40 -16.06 35.03 -2.98
CA ARG A 40 -16.89 34.54 -4.10
C ARG A 40 -16.06 33.92 -5.21
N THR A 41 -14.99 34.59 -5.63
CA THR A 41 -14.10 34.06 -6.67
C THR A 41 -13.39 32.79 -6.21
N ARG A 42 -12.87 32.76 -4.97
CA ARG A 42 -12.27 31.57 -4.38
C ARG A 42 -13.25 30.39 -4.32
N LYS A 43 -14.49 30.64 -3.91
CA LYS A 43 -15.55 29.62 -3.87
C LYS A 43 -15.81 29.04 -5.27
N ALA A 44 -15.93 29.89 -6.29
CA ALA A 44 -16.14 29.43 -7.67
C ALA A 44 -14.98 28.56 -8.18
N VAL A 45 -13.73 28.90 -7.84
CA VAL A 45 -12.56 28.06 -8.18
C VAL A 45 -12.64 26.69 -7.49
N LEU A 46 -12.94 26.66 -6.19
CA LEU A 46 -13.08 25.41 -5.44
C LEU A 46 -14.21 24.54 -5.98
N GLU A 47 -15.35 25.13 -6.36
CA GLU A 47 -16.46 24.41 -6.99
C GLU A 47 -16.03 23.79 -8.33
N SER A 48 -15.25 24.51 -9.15
CA SER A 48 -14.68 23.97 -10.39
C SER A 48 -13.70 22.83 -10.14
N GLU A 49 -12.83 22.94 -9.13
CA GLU A 49 -11.87 21.88 -8.78
C GLU A 49 -12.58 20.63 -8.24
N MET A 50 -13.63 20.80 -7.44
CA MET A 50 -14.45 19.69 -6.96
C MET A 50 -15.15 18.96 -8.11
N GLU A 51 -15.66 19.69 -9.10
CA GLU A 51 -16.32 19.08 -10.26
C GLU A 51 -15.32 18.31 -11.13
N TYR A 52 -14.10 18.84 -11.27
CA TYR A 52 -13.00 18.13 -11.93
C TYR A 52 -12.63 16.83 -11.21
N ILE A 53 -12.49 16.86 -9.88
CA ILE A 53 -12.18 15.66 -9.07
C ILE A 53 -13.28 14.61 -9.21
N LYS A 54 -14.57 15.00 -9.16
CA LYS A 54 -15.69 14.08 -9.38
C LYS A 54 -15.61 13.40 -10.75
N THR A 55 -15.36 14.19 -11.79
CA THR A 55 -15.22 13.68 -13.16
C THR A 55 -14.07 12.67 -13.25
N CYS A 56 -12.91 12.98 -12.68
CA CYS A 56 -11.79 12.05 -12.63
C CYS A 56 -12.11 10.77 -11.83
N SER A 57 -12.84 10.89 -10.72
CA SER A 57 -13.26 9.72 -9.91
C SER A 57 -14.16 8.79 -10.72
N SER A 58 -15.16 9.33 -11.41
CA SER A 58 -16.04 8.52 -12.27
C SER A 58 -15.28 7.85 -13.42
N GLN A 59 -14.30 8.54 -14.03
CA GLN A 59 -13.45 7.94 -15.06
C GLN A 59 -12.54 6.84 -14.52
N LEU A 60 -12.07 6.94 -13.26
CA LEU A 60 -11.30 5.88 -12.61
C LEU A 60 -12.17 4.66 -12.28
N GLU A 61 -13.41 4.88 -11.83
CA GLU A 61 -14.39 3.82 -11.60
C GLU A 61 -14.69 3.06 -12.90
N GLU A 62 -14.95 3.77 -14.00
CA GLU A 62 -15.19 3.17 -15.33
C GLU A 62 -13.97 2.38 -15.83
N LYS A 63 -12.76 2.92 -15.66
CA LYS A 63 -11.52 2.20 -16.01
C LYS A 63 -11.28 0.98 -15.14
N LEU A 64 -11.60 1.04 -13.85
CA LEU A 64 -11.51 -0.10 -12.95
C LEU A 64 -12.49 -1.19 -13.38
N GLU A 65 -13.74 -0.83 -13.67
CA GLU A 65 -14.75 -1.77 -14.15
C GLU A 65 -14.32 -2.44 -15.46
N THR A 66 -13.73 -1.68 -16.38
CA THR A 66 -13.16 -2.21 -17.63
C THR A 66 -12.01 -3.19 -17.37
N ILE A 67 -11.07 -2.87 -16.47
CA ILE A 67 -9.96 -3.78 -16.10
C ILE A 67 -10.49 -5.06 -15.45
N TYR A 68 -11.51 -4.95 -14.59
CA TYR A 68 -12.13 -6.11 -13.96
C TYR A 68 -12.85 -6.98 -14.98
N SER A 69 -13.58 -6.39 -15.94
CA SER A 69 -14.20 -7.17 -17.01
C SER A 69 -13.15 -7.83 -17.90
N ASP A 70 -12.11 -7.10 -18.31
CA ASP A 70 -11.08 -7.62 -19.22
C ASP A 70 -10.27 -8.76 -18.57
N LYS A 71 -9.94 -8.65 -17.28
CA LYS A 71 -9.33 -9.76 -16.53
C LYS A 71 -10.26 -10.97 -16.41
N LEU A 72 -11.56 -10.75 -16.20
CA LEU A 72 -12.53 -11.86 -16.13
C LEU A 72 -12.63 -12.62 -17.46
N TRP A 73 -12.52 -11.91 -18.58
CA TRP A 73 -12.53 -12.50 -19.94
C TRP A 73 -11.19 -13.18 -20.30
N GLU A 74 -10.05 -12.63 -19.90
CA GLU A 74 -8.74 -13.31 -20.03
C GLU A 74 -8.69 -14.60 -19.18
N ASP A 75 -9.22 -14.57 -17.95
CA ASP A 75 -9.28 -15.74 -17.07
C ASP A 75 -10.22 -16.82 -17.63
N THR A 76 -11.35 -16.45 -18.27
CA THR A 76 -12.25 -17.44 -18.89
C THR A 76 -11.73 -18.00 -20.22
N ALA A 77 -11.07 -17.20 -21.06
CA ALA A 77 -10.53 -17.64 -22.34
C ALA A 77 -9.32 -18.59 -22.20
N ASN A 78 -8.51 -18.44 -21.15
CA ASN A 78 -7.38 -19.33 -20.85
C ASN A 78 -7.76 -20.54 -19.96
N SER A 79 -8.98 -20.58 -19.39
CA SER A 79 -9.42 -21.63 -18.44
C SER A 79 -9.74 -23.01 -19.02
N ASN A 80 -9.55 -23.25 -20.32
CA ASN A 80 -9.65 -24.60 -20.86
C ASN A 80 -8.44 -25.49 -20.52
N GLU A 81 -7.37 -24.94 -19.94
CA GLU A 81 -6.40 -25.73 -19.19
C GLU A 81 -6.73 -25.71 -17.70
N LYS A 82 -7.24 -26.85 -17.23
CA LYS A 82 -7.43 -27.18 -15.81
C LYS A 82 -6.12 -27.04 -15.03
N MET A 83 -5.77 -25.84 -14.62
CA MET A 83 -4.83 -25.65 -13.51
C MET A 83 -5.68 -25.52 -12.25
N VAL A 84 -5.72 -26.60 -11.46
CA VAL A 84 -6.12 -26.55 -10.06
C VAL A 84 -5.40 -25.34 -9.46
N ALA A 85 -6.13 -24.36 -8.92
CA ALA A 85 -5.55 -23.14 -8.36
C ALA A 85 -4.42 -23.51 -7.39
N ASN A 86 -3.18 -23.39 -7.85
CA ASN A 86 -2.02 -23.75 -7.07
C ASN A 86 -1.78 -22.61 -6.08
N ILE A 87 -2.20 -22.80 -4.83
CA ILE A 87 -2.01 -21.83 -3.75
C ILE A 87 -0.53 -21.49 -3.58
N ASP A 88 0.37 -22.41 -3.95
CA ASP A 88 1.81 -22.18 -3.92
C ASP A 88 2.24 -21.07 -4.87
N ALA A 89 1.47 -20.70 -5.90
CA ALA A 89 1.76 -19.53 -6.73
C ALA A 89 1.32 -18.19 -6.09
N LEU A 90 0.42 -18.24 -5.10
CA LEU A 90 -0.15 -17.07 -4.44
C LEU A 90 0.62 -16.67 -3.17
N VAL A 91 1.31 -17.63 -2.54
CA VAL A 91 2.04 -17.42 -1.28
C VAL A 91 3.46 -17.97 -1.41
N MET A 92 4.34 -17.18 -2.03
CA MET A 92 5.77 -17.48 -2.15
C MET A 92 6.62 -16.43 -1.43
N PRO A 93 7.85 -16.78 -1.04
CA PRO A 93 8.82 -15.79 -0.59
C PRO A 93 9.02 -14.69 -1.65
N GLU A 94 9.15 -13.44 -1.20
CA GLU A 94 9.30 -12.28 -2.09
C GLU A 94 10.66 -12.25 -2.81
N ASP A 95 11.67 -12.92 -2.25
CA ASP A 95 13.03 -12.97 -2.79
C ASP A 95 13.50 -14.39 -3.09
N ASP A 96 14.30 -14.53 -4.14
CA ASP A 96 14.82 -15.82 -4.63
C ASP A 96 15.62 -16.57 -3.56
N VAL A 97 16.34 -15.85 -2.69
CA VAL A 97 17.19 -16.47 -1.67
C VAL A 97 16.33 -17.15 -0.61
N SER A 98 15.27 -16.49 -0.16
CA SER A 98 14.27 -17.09 0.73
C SER A 98 13.55 -18.26 0.07
N GLY A 99 13.27 -18.18 -1.24
CA GLY A 99 12.78 -19.31 -2.05
C GLY A 99 13.70 -20.52 -1.96
N TYR A 100 14.98 -20.35 -2.27
CA TYR A 100 15.95 -21.43 -2.17
C TYR A 100 16.09 -22.02 -0.76
N ILE A 101 15.99 -21.19 0.28
CA ILE A 101 16.02 -21.69 1.67
C ILE A 101 14.80 -22.57 1.96
N LEU A 102 13.62 -22.14 1.50
CA LEU A 102 12.39 -22.90 1.65
C LEU A 102 12.47 -24.24 0.92
N ASP A 103 12.96 -24.25 -0.32
CA ASP A 103 13.14 -25.47 -1.11
C ASP A 103 14.07 -26.47 -0.43
N TYR A 104 15.26 -26.03 0.01
CA TYR A 104 16.21 -26.92 0.68
C TYR A 104 15.69 -27.44 2.03
N LEU A 105 14.89 -26.65 2.74
CA LEU A 105 14.26 -27.09 3.99
C LEU A 105 13.17 -28.13 3.72
N SER A 106 12.36 -27.92 2.68
CA SER A 106 11.33 -28.87 2.25
C SER A 106 11.95 -30.20 1.81
N ASP A 107 13.03 -30.15 1.02
CA ASP A 107 13.79 -31.34 0.61
C ASP A 107 14.37 -32.12 1.82
N GLU A 108 14.93 -31.40 2.79
CA GLU A 108 15.47 -31.98 4.02
C GLU A 108 14.40 -32.77 4.79
N LYS A 109 13.19 -32.20 4.88
CA LYS A 109 12.05 -32.80 5.57
C LYS A 109 11.43 -33.95 4.79
N ALA A 110 11.27 -33.81 3.48
CA ALA A 110 10.78 -34.86 2.61
C ALA A 110 11.68 -36.11 2.67
N CYS A 111 13.01 -35.93 2.70
CA CYS A 111 13.95 -37.03 2.88
C CYS A 111 13.77 -37.71 4.25
N GLU A 112 13.62 -36.94 5.32
CA GLU A 112 13.41 -37.45 6.69
C GLU A 112 12.15 -38.31 6.80
N GLU A 113 11.03 -37.81 6.30
CA GLU A 113 9.75 -38.53 6.28
C GLU A 113 9.82 -39.79 5.42
N THR A 114 10.45 -39.71 4.25
CA THR A 114 10.62 -40.85 3.35
C THR A 114 11.45 -41.97 4.00
N MET A 115 12.52 -41.61 4.73
CA MET A 115 13.33 -42.58 5.46
C MET A 115 12.53 -43.29 6.57
N GLU A 116 11.67 -42.57 7.30
CA GLU A 116 10.79 -43.20 8.30
C GLU A 116 9.76 -44.14 7.66
N ILE A 117 9.18 -43.79 6.51
CA ILE A 117 8.28 -44.68 5.76
C ILE A 117 9.02 -45.94 5.30
N ILE A 118 10.24 -45.80 4.78
CA ILE A 118 11.07 -46.92 4.32
C ILE A 118 11.42 -47.86 5.48
N LYS A 119 11.79 -47.31 6.63
CA LYS A 119 12.04 -48.06 7.87
C LYS A 119 10.82 -48.84 8.33
N GLU A 120 9.63 -48.25 8.23
CA GLU A 120 8.39 -48.93 8.57
C GLU A 120 8.04 -50.04 7.55
N ARG A 121 8.33 -49.84 6.26
CA ARG A 121 8.21 -50.89 5.22
C ARG A 121 9.17 -52.05 5.47
N PHE A 122 10.40 -51.77 5.88
CA PHE A 122 11.38 -52.80 6.25
C PHE A 122 10.90 -53.61 7.46
N ARG A 123 10.43 -52.94 8.53
CA ARG A 123 9.85 -53.61 9.71
C ARG A 123 8.69 -54.55 9.36
N LYS A 124 7.87 -54.15 8.39
CA LYS A 124 6.75 -54.95 7.86
C LYS A 124 7.18 -56.01 6.83
N LYS A 125 8.50 -56.24 6.66
CA LYS A 125 9.10 -57.19 5.70
C LYS A 125 8.61 -56.98 4.27
N LYS A 126 8.32 -55.73 3.89
CA LYS A 126 7.88 -55.36 2.53
C LYS A 126 9.04 -55.11 1.57
N ILE A 127 10.23 -54.89 2.11
CA ILE A 127 11.49 -54.69 1.38
C ILE A 127 12.60 -55.50 2.03
N SER A 128 13.65 -55.83 1.28
CA SER A 128 14.82 -56.54 1.80
C SER A 128 15.70 -55.61 2.66
N LEU A 129 16.65 -56.19 3.40
CA LEU A 129 17.63 -55.40 4.15
C LEU A 129 18.53 -54.60 3.20
N ASP A 130 18.92 -55.19 2.07
CA ASP A 130 19.80 -54.53 1.10
C ASP A 130 19.11 -53.32 0.47
N ASP A 131 17.85 -53.48 0.02
CA ASP A 131 17.05 -52.38 -0.53
C ASP A 131 16.83 -51.26 0.49
N TYR A 132 16.61 -51.64 1.76
CA TYR A 132 16.46 -50.69 2.87
C TYR A 132 17.74 -49.87 3.07
N LEU A 133 18.89 -50.53 3.18
CA LEU A 133 20.18 -49.86 3.42
C LEU A 133 20.58 -48.97 2.25
N GLU A 134 20.36 -49.41 1.01
CA GLU A 134 20.65 -48.62 -0.19
C GLU A 134 19.76 -47.37 -0.24
N SER A 135 18.45 -47.53 -0.03
CA SER A 135 17.51 -46.41 -0.07
C SER A 135 17.78 -45.39 1.03
N VAL A 136 18.02 -45.86 2.27
CA VAL A 136 18.34 -44.96 3.40
C VAL A 136 19.66 -44.24 3.17
N ARG A 137 20.71 -44.92 2.66
CA ARG A 137 21.99 -44.26 2.36
C ARG A 137 21.84 -43.18 1.29
N SER A 138 21.09 -43.47 0.23
CA SER A 138 20.83 -42.51 -0.85
C SER A 138 20.10 -41.26 -0.32
N LEU A 139 19.01 -41.46 0.43
CA LEU A 139 18.22 -40.37 1.02
C LEU A 139 19.01 -39.56 2.06
N ALA A 140 19.81 -40.22 2.90
CA ALA A 140 20.65 -39.54 3.88
C ALA A 140 21.71 -38.66 3.20
N ASN A 141 22.29 -39.11 2.08
CA ASN A 141 23.21 -38.29 1.29
C ASN A 141 22.51 -37.09 0.66
N GLN A 142 21.31 -37.27 0.12
CA GLN A 142 20.51 -36.18 -0.43
C GLN A 142 20.14 -35.15 0.65
N GLN A 143 19.67 -35.62 1.80
CA GLN A 143 19.36 -34.77 2.96
C GLN A 143 20.59 -33.96 3.40
N TYR A 144 21.75 -34.60 3.51
CA TYR A 144 23.00 -33.92 3.86
C TYR A 144 23.35 -32.81 2.87
N MET A 145 23.20 -33.06 1.56
CA MET A 145 23.49 -32.06 0.53
C MET A 145 22.54 -30.85 0.62
N SER A 146 21.24 -31.07 0.81
CA SER A 146 20.27 -29.98 1.01
C SER A 146 20.57 -29.19 2.29
N MET A 147 20.87 -29.87 3.40
CA MET A 147 21.31 -29.22 4.65
C MET A 147 22.57 -28.37 4.46
N ALA A 148 23.58 -28.89 3.75
CA ALA A 148 24.84 -28.19 3.53
C ALA A 148 24.63 -26.93 2.67
N LYS A 149 23.84 -27.02 1.60
CA LYS A 149 23.48 -25.89 0.74
C LYS A 149 22.72 -24.81 1.53
N ARG A 150 21.69 -25.19 2.28
CA ARG A 150 20.92 -24.28 3.15
C ARG A 150 21.80 -23.55 4.16
N ARG A 151 22.65 -24.30 4.88
CA ARG A 151 23.59 -23.73 5.86
C ARG A 151 24.57 -22.74 5.23
N LYS A 152 25.06 -23.03 4.03
CA LYS A 152 25.94 -22.13 3.30
C LYS A 152 25.25 -20.81 2.97
N ILE A 153 24.02 -20.85 2.47
CA ILE A 153 23.24 -19.64 2.16
C ILE A 153 23.01 -18.81 3.43
N ILE A 154 22.53 -19.43 4.51
CA ILE A 154 22.29 -18.76 5.79
C ILE A 154 23.58 -18.13 6.35
N SER A 155 24.71 -18.82 6.21
CA SER A 155 26.02 -18.31 6.65
C SER A 155 26.45 -17.07 5.87
N VAL A 156 26.18 -16.99 4.57
CA VAL A 156 26.50 -15.81 3.75
C VAL A 156 25.58 -14.64 4.14
N LEU A 157 24.29 -14.90 4.32
CA LEU A 157 23.32 -13.88 4.74
C LEU A 157 23.64 -13.30 6.12
N SER A 158 24.11 -14.14 7.07
CA SER A 158 24.48 -13.68 8.40
C SER A 158 25.80 -12.90 8.43
N ALA A 159 26.73 -13.19 7.51
CA ALA A 159 27.98 -12.47 7.37
C ALA A 159 27.78 -11.05 6.78
N ASN A 160 26.85 -10.90 5.82
CA ASN A 160 26.56 -9.61 5.17
C ASN A 160 25.75 -8.62 6.04
N LYS A 161 25.28 -9.04 7.22
CA LYS A 161 24.59 -8.18 8.19
C LYS A 161 25.54 -7.46 9.18
N ARG A 162 26.86 -7.67 9.06
CA ARG A 162 27.89 -6.95 9.83
C ARG A 162 28.55 -5.89 8.98
#